data_AF-A0A6C0AR13-F1
#
_entry.id   AF-A0A6C0AR13-F1
#
_cell.length_a   1.000
_cell.length_b   1.000
_cell.length_c   1.000
_cell.angle_alpha   90.00
_cell.angle_beta   90.00
_cell.angle_gamma   90.00
#
_symmetry.space_group_name_H-M   'P 1'
#
loop_
_entity.id
_entity.type
_entity.pdbx_description
1 polymer ?
#
loop_
_entity_poly.entity_id
_entity_poly.type
_entity_poly.pdbx_seq_one_letter_code
_entity_poly.pdbx_strand_id
1 'polypeptide(L)'
;MRTKIKYDCAENILDNTVQDIQKNKIKLFLYNLADQVYIFIGFSFGCGIKFIRVFINITGIYLIWIFLHYIASHLYVRMCVPSTVIGFLLSPFMTATPHCQGLRWIVFNAANMINNMWIILGSWIMSNILVVTRDTTTP
;
A
#
# COMPACT_ATOMS: atom_id res chain seq x y z
N MET A 1 65.35 3.94 45.93
CA MET A 1 63.99 3.44 46.26
C MET A 1 62.86 4.38 45.86
N ARG A 2 63.03 5.72 45.98
CA ARG A 2 61.96 6.72 45.77
C ARG A 2 61.48 6.90 44.32
N THR A 3 62.26 6.49 43.32
CA THR A 3 61.92 6.67 41.90
C THR A 3 60.92 5.63 41.38
N LYS A 4 61.02 4.34 41.78
CA LYS A 4 60.08 3.27 41.37
C LYS A 4 58.61 3.58 41.69
N ILE A 5 58.34 4.08 42.90
CA ILE A 5 56.98 4.39 43.37
C ILE A 5 56.29 5.46 42.51
N LYS A 6 57.05 6.39 41.93
CA LYS A 6 56.49 7.47 41.11
C LYS A 6 56.13 7.01 39.69
N TYR A 7 56.81 5.98 39.18
CA TYR A 7 56.51 5.40 37.87
C TYR A 7 55.26 4.51 37.92
N ASP A 8 55.09 3.70 38.99
CA ASP A 8 53.90 2.85 39.17
C ASP A 8 52.60 3.67 39.24
N CYS A 9 52.63 4.86 39.84
CA CYS A 9 51.46 5.75 39.92
C CYS A 9 51.11 6.38 38.56
N ALA A 10 52.12 6.76 37.77
CA ALA A 10 51.91 7.36 36.45
C ALA A 10 51.38 6.35 35.43
N GLU A 11 51.86 5.11 35.46
CA GLU A 11 51.39 4.03 34.59
C GLU A 11 49.94 3.65 34.89
N ASN A 12 49.56 3.61 36.18
CA ASN A 12 48.18 3.33 36.59
C ASN A 12 47.21 4.47 36.21
N ILE A 13 47.62 5.74 36.30
CA ILE A 13 46.80 6.88 35.83
C ILE A 13 46.64 6.85 34.30
N LEU A 14 47.71 6.49 33.57
CA LEU A 14 47.66 6.38 32.12
C LEU A 14 46.72 5.25 31.67
N ASP A 15 46.72 4.10 32.34
CA ASP A 15 45.83 2.98 32.00
C ASP A 15 44.35 3.34 32.24
N ASN A 16 44.02 3.92 33.41
CA ASN A 16 42.65 4.33 33.72
C ASN A 16 42.11 5.39 32.74
N THR A 17 42.95 6.36 32.34
CA THR A 17 42.55 7.38 31.35
C THR A 17 42.34 6.82 29.95
N VAL A 18 43.15 5.84 29.52
CA VAL A 18 42.97 5.15 28.23
C VAL A 18 41.68 4.32 28.24
N GLN A 19 41.37 3.62 29.33
CA GLN A 19 40.12 2.87 29.45
C GLN A 19 38.88 3.77 29.40
N ASP A 20 38.92 4.94 30.04
CA ASP A 20 37.82 5.92 30.01
C ASP A 20 37.60 6.52 28.61
N ILE A 21 38.69 6.79 27.88
CA ILE A 21 38.62 7.28 26.49
C ILE A 21 37.99 6.22 25.57
N GLN A 22 38.37 4.95 25.71
CA GLN A 22 37.79 3.85 24.93
C GLN A 22 36.30 3.66 25.23
N LYS A 23 35.91 3.71 26.51
CA LYS A 23 34.52 3.56 26.95
C LYS A 23 33.62 4.69 26.44
N ASN A 24 34.11 5.92 26.42
CA ASN A 24 33.37 7.07 25.88
C ASN A 24 33.22 7.02 24.35
N LYS A 25 34.24 6.57 23.62
CA LYS A 25 34.11 6.35 22.17
C LYS A 25 33.08 5.27 21.85
N ILE A 26 33.07 4.16 22.60
CA ILE A 26 32.09 3.08 22.41
C ILE A 26 30.67 3.58 22.69
N LYS A 27 30.46 4.34 23.78
CA LYS A 27 29.14 4.94 24.08
C LYS A 27 28.68 5.92 22.99
N LEU A 28 29.58 6.76 22.48
CA LEU A 28 29.28 7.72 21.41
C LEU A 28 28.89 6.99 20.11
N PHE A 29 29.61 5.90 19.79
CA PHE A 29 29.30 5.07 18.63
C PHE A 29 27.96 4.34 18.77
N LEU A 30 27.66 3.78 19.95
CA LEU A 30 26.38 3.14 20.25
C LEU A 30 25.20 4.13 20.18
N TYR A 31 25.38 5.37 20.62
CA TYR A 31 24.36 6.41 20.56
C TYR A 31 24.06 6.83 19.11
N ASN A 32 25.09 7.02 18.28
CA ASN A 32 24.92 7.33 16.86
C ASN A 32 24.25 6.20 16.08
N LEU A 33 24.57 4.93 16.39
CA LEU A 33 23.90 3.79 15.76
C LEU A 33 22.42 3.70 16.16
N ALA A 34 22.11 3.92 17.44
CA ALA A 34 20.73 3.93 17.92
C ALA A 34 19.89 5.04 17.27
N ASP A 35 20.47 6.23 17.09
CA ASP A 35 19.81 7.37 16.45
C ASP A 35 19.49 7.09 14.97
N GLN A 36 20.46 6.54 14.21
CA GLN A 36 20.25 6.15 12.80
C GLN A 36 19.15 5.09 12.65
N VAL A 37 19.13 4.10 13.53
CA VAL A 37 18.10 3.04 13.53
C VAL A 37 16.71 3.62 13.89
N TYR A 38 16.64 4.51 14.86
CA TYR A 38 15.37 5.11 15.30
C TYR A 38 14.72 5.99 14.21
N ILE A 39 15.53 6.77 13.49
CA ILE A 39 15.08 7.58 12.35
C ILE A 39 14.58 6.68 11.21
N PHE A 40 15.30 5.61 10.91
CA PHE A 40 14.95 4.69 9.82
C PHE A 40 13.62 3.96 10.08
N ILE A 41 13.41 3.51 11.33
CA ILE A 41 12.16 2.86 11.76
C ILE A 41 10.99 3.86 11.70
N GLY A 42 11.19 5.09 12.18
CA GLY A 42 10.17 6.14 12.14
C GLY A 42 9.73 6.53 10.73
N PHE A 43 10.69 6.61 9.79
CA PHE A 43 10.43 6.96 8.40
C PHE A 43 9.65 5.87 7.66
N SER A 44 10.03 4.59 7.83
CA SER A 44 9.34 3.45 7.22
C SER A 44 7.91 3.28 7.73
N PHE A 45 7.69 3.38 9.04
CA PHE A 45 6.35 3.16 9.64
C PHE A 45 5.38 4.31 9.34
N GLY A 46 5.83 5.56 9.36
CA GLY A 46 4.97 6.73 9.09
C GLY A 46 4.50 6.80 7.64
N CYS A 47 5.37 6.48 6.69
CA CYS A 47 5.05 6.50 5.26
C CYS A 47 4.13 5.33 4.88
N GLY A 48 4.38 4.13 5.42
CA GLY A 48 3.58 2.93 5.17
C GLY A 48 2.12 3.07 5.61
N ILE A 49 1.87 3.62 6.81
CA ILE A 49 0.49 3.75 7.34
C ILE A 49 -0.33 4.77 6.52
N LYS A 50 0.27 5.86 6.05
CA LYS A 50 -0.42 6.83 5.17
C LYS A 50 -0.77 6.19 3.83
N PHE A 51 0.15 5.42 3.26
CA PHE A 51 -0.06 4.74 1.99
C PHE A 51 -1.18 3.71 2.09
N ILE A 52 -1.19 2.89 3.14
CA ILE A 52 -2.25 1.90 3.40
C ILE A 52 -3.63 2.57 3.55
N ARG A 53 -3.72 3.68 4.28
CA ARG A 53 -5.00 4.41 4.45
C ARG A 53 -5.53 4.95 3.11
N VAL A 54 -4.65 5.47 2.27
CA VAL A 54 -5.02 5.97 0.93
C VAL A 54 -5.47 4.82 0.03
N PHE A 55 -4.74 3.69 0.04
CA PHE A 55 -5.13 2.51 -0.72
C PHE A 55 -6.49 1.95 -0.27
N ILE A 56 -6.73 1.83 1.03
CA ILE A 56 -8.02 1.35 1.56
C ILE A 56 -9.18 2.26 1.11
N ASN A 57 -8.98 3.58 1.12
CA ASN A 57 -10.02 4.51 0.67
C ASN A 57 -10.34 4.36 -0.82
N ILE A 58 -9.32 4.16 -1.66
CA ILE A 58 -9.48 4.02 -3.12
C ILE A 58 -10.03 2.64 -3.48
N THR A 59 -9.51 1.57 -2.88
CA THR A 59 -9.95 0.20 -3.18
C THR A 59 -11.35 -0.07 -2.63
N GLY A 60 -11.72 0.54 -1.50
CA GLY A 60 -13.03 0.35 -0.88
C GLY A 60 -14.20 0.72 -1.78
N ILE A 61 -14.10 1.83 -2.52
CA ILE A 61 -15.17 2.24 -3.44
C ILE A 61 -15.34 1.24 -4.61
N TYR A 62 -14.25 0.68 -5.14
CA TYR A 62 -14.33 -0.32 -6.20
C TYR A 62 -14.95 -1.64 -5.71
N LEU A 63 -14.63 -2.08 -4.49
CA LEU A 63 -15.24 -3.27 -3.90
C LEU A 63 -16.76 -3.13 -3.73
N ILE A 64 -17.23 -1.95 -3.34
CA ILE A 64 -18.67 -1.65 -3.25
C ILE A 64 -19.32 -1.76 -4.63
N TRP A 65 -18.72 -1.18 -5.67
CA TRP A 65 -19.26 -1.26 -7.03
C TRP A 65 -19.29 -2.69 -7.58
N ILE A 66 -18.27 -3.50 -7.29
CA ILE A 66 -18.24 -4.93 -7.68
C ILE A 66 -19.39 -5.70 -7.01
N PHE A 67 -19.59 -5.49 -5.71
CA PHE A 67 -20.69 -6.12 -4.98
C PHE A 67 -22.06 -5.68 -5.50
N LEU A 68 -22.20 -4.38 -5.77
CA LEU A 68 -23.42 -3.80 -6.30
C LEU A 68 -23.73 -4.33 -7.72
N HIS A 69 -22.72 -4.47 -8.57
CA HIS A 69 -22.85 -5.07 -9.90
C HIS A 69 -23.33 -6.53 -9.82
N TYR A 70 -22.76 -7.32 -8.91
CA TYR A 70 -23.13 -8.72 -8.71
C TYR A 70 -24.60 -8.85 -8.29
N ILE A 71 -25.00 -8.13 -7.23
CA ILE A 71 -26.38 -8.18 -6.72
C ILE A 71 -27.37 -7.67 -7.77
N ALA A 72 -27.09 -6.52 -8.38
CA ALA A 72 -28.02 -5.91 -9.33
C ALA A 72 -28.22 -6.79 -10.56
N SER A 73 -27.17 -7.45 -11.07
CA SER A 73 -27.26 -8.36 -12.21
C SER A 73 -28.13 -9.58 -11.89
N HIS A 74 -27.94 -10.19 -10.71
CA HIS A 74 -28.76 -11.33 -10.28
C HIS A 74 -30.22 -10.94 -10.00
N LEU A 75 -30.44 -9.79 -9.38
CA LEU A 75 -31.78 -9.31 -9.06
C LEU A 75 -32.54 -8.91 -10.33
N TYR A 76 -31.86 -8.30 -11.30
CA TYR A 76 -32.42 -7.93 -12.60
C TYR A 76 -32.96 -9.15 -13.36
N VAL A 77 -32.19 -10.24 -13.43
CA VAL A 77 -32.65 -11.46 -14.12
C VAL A 77 -33.83 -12.11 -13.40
N ARG A 78 -33.85 -12.12 -12.06
CA ARG A 78 -34.95 -12.73 -11.30
C ARG A 78 -36.26 -11.94 -11.37
N MET A 79 -36.20 -10.61 -11.37
CA MET A 79 -37.40 -9.76 -11.30
C MET A 79 -37.85 -9.19 -12.64
N CYS A 80 -36.91 -8.78 -13.49
CA CYS A 80 -37.21 -8.01 -14.71
C CYS A 80 -37.28 -8.89 -15.97
N VAL A 81 -36.52 -10.00 -16.00
CA VAL A 81 -36.43 -10.89 -17.17
C VAL A 81 -36.51 -12.36 -16.73
N PRO A 82 -37.67 -12.83 -16.24
CA PRO A 82 -37.81 -14.23 -15.83
C PRO A 82 -37.61 -15.15 -17.03
N SER A 83 -36.99 -16.32 -16.81
CA SER A 83 -36.52 -17.25 -17.85
C SER A 83 -37.62 -18.01 -18.62
N THR A 84 -38.88 -17.56 -18.55
CA THR A 84 -40.02 -18.18 -19.25
C THR A 84 -40.30 -17.48 -20.57
N VAL A 85 -40.96 -18.16 -21.52
CA VAL A 85 -41.33 -17.58 -22.83
C VAL A 85 -42.27 -16.37 -22.67
N ILE A 86 -43.20 -16.43 -21.71
CA ILE A 86 -44.06 -15.31 -21.35
C ILE A 86 -43.23 -14.17 -20.74
N GLY A 87 -42.25 -14.51 -19.89
CA GLY A 87 -41.28 -13.55 -19.34
C GLY A 87 -40.49 -12.81 -20.41
N PHE A 88 -40.09 -13.49 -21.48
CA PHE A 88 -39.42 -12.87 -22.61
C PHE A 88 -40.31 -11.85 -23.33
N LEU A 89 -41.58 -12.19 -23.61
CA LEU A 89 -42.51 -11.27 -24.25
C LEU A 89 -42.88 -10.08 -23.35
N LEU A 90 -42.95 -10.29 -22.03
CA LEU A 90 -43.25 -9.23 -21.05
C LEU A 90 -42.01 -8.40 -20.66
N SER A 91 -40.80 -8.85 -20.99
CA SER A 91 -39.54 -8.16 -20.64
C SER A 91 -39.46 -6.68 -21.04
N PRO A 92 -39.91 -6.21 -22.24
CA PRO A 92 -39.88 -4.78 -22.56
C PRO A 92 -40.80 -3.94 -21.67
N PHE A 93 -41.95 -4.48 -21.28
CA PHE A 93 -42.90 -3.81 -20.38
C PHE A 93 -42.35 -3.76 -18.96
N MET A 94 -41.76 -4.86 -18.47
CA MET A 94 -41.13 -4.92 -17.15
C MET A 94 -39.90 -4.00 -17.06
N THR A 95 -39.13 -3.87 -18.15
CA THR A 95 -37.95 -2.99 -18.19
C THR A 95 -38.31 -1.51 -18.03
N ALA A 96 -39.53 -1.10 -18.39
CA ALA A 96 -40.00 0.27 -18.20
C ALA A 96 -40.35 0.60 -16.74
N THR A 97 -40.45 -0.39 -15.86
CA THR A 97 -40.76 -0.17 -14.45
C THR A 97 -39.59 0.48 -13.69
N PRO A 98 -39.86 1.32 -12.68
CA PRO A 98 -38.81 2.12 -12.03
C PRO A 98 -37.74 1.27 -11.33
N HIS A 99 -38.11 0.12 -10.77
CA HIS A 99 -37.15 -0.77 -10.10
C HIS A 99 -36.17 -1.41 -11.10
N CYS A 100 -36.66 -1.87 -12.26
CA CYS A 100 -35.82 -2.43 -13.33
C CYS A 100 -34.92 -1.39 -13.99
N GLN A 101 -35.41 -0.15 -14.14
CA GLN A 101 -34.60 0.97 -14.62
C GLN A 101 -33.45 1.30 -13.66
N GLY A 102 -33.74 1.33 -12.35
CA GLY A 102 -32.71 1.53 -11.32
C GLY A 102 -31.64 0.44 -11.33
N LEU A 103 -32.06 -0.83 -11.36
CA LEU A 103 -31.14 -1.98 -11.46
C LEU A 103 -30.28 -1.91 -12.72
N ARG A 104 -30.87 -1.58 -13.87
CA ARG A 104 -30.13 -1.43 -15.13
C ARG A 104 -29.12 -0.28 -15.06
N TRP A 105 -29.50 0.85 -14.46
CA TRP A 105 -28.59 1.98 -14.25
C TRP A 105 -27.40 1.58 -13.36
N ILE A 106 -27.66 0.85 -12.27
CA ILE A 106 -26.63 0.32 -11.39
C ILE A 106 -25.67 -0.59 -12.15
N VAL A 107 -26.19 -1.57 -12.91
CA VAL A 107 -25.36 -2.51 -13.68
C VAL A 107 -24.47 -1.77 -14.68
N PHE A 108 -25.01 -0.79 -15.39
CA PHE A 108 -24.27 0.01 -16.38
C PHE A 108 -23.15 0.85 -15.73
N ASN A 109 -23.47 1.59 -14.67
CA ASN A 109 -22.49 2.45 -14.00
C ASN A 109 -21.42 1.64 -13.27
N ALA A 110 -21.82 0.54 -12.62
CA ALA A 110 -20.87 -0.33 -11.94
C ALA A 110 -19.89 -0.97 -12.93
N ALA A 111 -20.36 -1.43 -14.09
CA ALA A 111 -19.49 -1.94 -15.15
C ALA A 111 -18.50 -0.88 -15.65
N ASN A 112 -18.95 0.37 -15.81
CA ASN A 112 -18.07 1.49 -16.19
C ASN A 112 -16.98 1.73 -15.12
N MET A 113 -17.35 1.73 -13.84
CA MET A 113 -16.37 1.89 -12.74
C MET A 113 -15.34 0.74 -12.70
N ILE A 114 -15.80 -0.50 -12.92
CA ILE A 114 -14.90 -1.67 -12.99
C ILE A 114 -13.96 -1.54 -14.21
N ASN A 115 -14.46 -1.14 -15.38
CA ASN A 115 -13.62 -0.93 -16.55
C ASN A 115 -12.55 0.15 -16.31
N ASN A 116 -12.93 1.28 -15.70
CA ASN A 116 -11.98 2.33 -15.36
C ASN A 116 -10.84 1.83 -14.44
N MET A 117 -11.17 0.96 -13.47
CA MET A 117 -10.16 0.32 -12.62
C MET A 117 -9.15 -0.49 -13.45
N TRP A 118 -9.64 -1.33 -14.37
CA TRP A 118 -8.78 -2.15 -15.23
C TRP A 118 -7.95 -1.30 -16.21
N ILE A 119 -8.48 -0.19 -16.71
CA ILE A 119 -7.75 0.74 -17.58
C ILE A 119 -6.58 1.39 -16.83
N ILE A 120 -6.78 1.81 -15.58
CA ILE A 120 -5.70 2.39 -14.74
C ILE A 120 -4.60 1.35 -14.50
N LEU A 121 -4.99 0.12 -14.15
CA LEU A 121 -4.05 -0.99 -13.94
C LEU A 121 -3.28 -1.32 -15.23
N GLY A 122 -3.97 -1.42 -16.37
CA GLY A 122 -3.34 -1.67 -17.66
C GLY A 122 -2.39 -0.55 -18.08
N SER A 123 -2.76 0.71 -17.83
CA SER A 123 -1.91 1.88 -18.10
C SER A 123 -0.64 1.86 -17.25
N TRP A 124 -0.75 1.48 -15.97
CA TRP A 124 0.39 1.33 -15.08
C TRP A 124 1.33 0.21 -15.55
N ILE A 125 0.79 -0.95 -15.92
CA ILE A 125 1.59 -2.08 -16.44
C ILE A 125 2.33 -1.66 -17.72
N MET A 126 1.63 -1.03 -18.67
CA MET A 126 2.23 -0.59 -19.93
C MET A 126 3.34 0.44 -19.71
N SER A 127 3.16 1.38 -18.76
CA SER A 127 4.18 2.36 -18.41
C SER A 127 5.46 1.69 -17.89
N ASN A 128 5.34 0.66 -17.04
CA ASN A 128 6.50 -0.07 -16.52
C ASN A 128 7.22 -0.87 -17.61
N ILE A 129 6.47 -1.54 -18.49
CA ILE A 129 7.05 -2.30 -19.62
C ILE A 129 7.83 -1.38 -20.55
N LEU A 130 7.28 -0.21 -20.90
CA LEU A 130 7.93 0.75 -21.78
C LEU A 130 9.18 1.39 -21.17
N VAL A 131 9.26 1.51 -19.84
CA VAL A 131 10.47 1.96 -19.14
C VAL A 131 11.56 0.89 -19.24
N VAL A 132 11.24 -0.38 -18.94
CA VAL A 132 12.20 -1.49 -19.01
C VAL A 132 12.84 -1.61 -20.40
N THR A 133 12.08 -1.40 -21.47
CA THR A 133 12.62 -1.47 -22.84
C THR A 133 13.68 -0.41 -23.12
N ARG A 134 13.59 0.80 -22.53
CA ARG A 134 14.56 1.87 -22.80
C ARG A 134 15.97 1.51 -22.33
N ASP A 135 16.08 0.82 -21.20
CA ASP A 135 17.38 0.48 -20.58
C ASP A 135 18.11 -0.66 -21.31
N THR A 136 17.41 -1.44 -22.14
CA THR A 136 18.00 -2.54 -22.93
C THR A 136 18.46 -2.14 -24.33
N THR A 137 18.22 -0.90 -24.76
CA THR A 137 18.55 -0.41 -26.13
C THR A 137 19.64 0.66 -26.19
N THR A 138 20.36 0.91 -25.10
CA THR A 138 21.58 1.72 -25.15
C THR A 138 22.79 0.84 -25.50
N PRO A 139 23.40 0.98 -26.69
CA PRO A 139 24.70 0.39 -26.98
C PRO A 139 25.83 1.00 -26.14
#